data_AF-A0A4Z0QMJ5-F1
#
_entry.id   AF-A0A4Z0QMJ5-F1
#
_cell.length_a   1.000
_cell.length_b   1.000
_cell.length_c   1.000
_cell.angle_alpha   90.00
_cell.angle_beta   90.00
_cell.angle_gamma   90.00
#
_symmetry.space_group_name_H-M   'P 1'
#
loop_
_entity.id
_entity.type
_entity.pdbx_description
1 polymer ?
#
loop_
_entity_poly.entity_id
_entity_poly.type
_entity_poly.pdbx_seq_one_letter_code
_entity_poly.pdbx_strand_id
1 'polypeptide(L)'
;MIIPGEHVEPAYFRWLFKSPDYIKALQSTSDLIRDGQALRFSNFAAIPLIKFSKEEQLEIANYLSDKTTKIDAQIKMLLDEIQLLIEYRTSLISEVVTGKLDIRGIEIEDFVEEPTGLDNLEEDVEADDDFEEAEEVLDEDQ
;
A
#
# COMPACT_ATOMS: atom_id res chain seq x y z
N MET A 1 -25.19 -8.88 -7.62
CA MET A 1 -24.65 -7.57 -8.08
C MET A 1 -25.35 -6.50 -7.27
N ILE A 2 -24.61 -5.67 -6.54
CA ILE A 2 -25.19 -4.57 -5.75
C ILE A 2 -25.40 -3.40 -6.72
N ILE A 3 -26.65 -2.94 -6.86
CA ILE A 3 -27.00 -1.81 -7.73
C ILE A 3 -27.19 -0.59 -6.84
N PRO A 4 -26.44 0.50 -7.03
CA PRO A 4 -26.59 1.71 -6.23
C PRO A 4 -27.97 2.34 -6.46
N GLY A 5 -28.59 2.81 -5.38
CA GLY A 5 -29.83 3.61 -5.46
C GLY A 5 -29.57 5.05 -5.88
N GLU A 6 -30.63 5.82 -6.15
CA GLU A 6 -30.55 7.20 -6.65
C GLU A 6 -29.77 8.16 -5.72
N HIS A 7 -29.79 7.89 -4.41
CA HIS A 7 -29.13 8.70 -3.37
C HIS A 7 -27.78 8.13 -2.90
N VAL A 8 -27.17 7.24 -3.70
CA VAL A 8 -25.91 6.57 -3.37
C VAL A 8 -24.86 7.00 -4.38
N GLU A 9 -23.74 7.52 -3.89
CA GLU A 9 -22.53 7.74 -4.70
C GLU A 9 -21.59 6.53 -4.58
N PRO A 10 -21.41 5.72 -5.63
CA PRO A 10 -20.60 4.50 -5.56
C PRO A 10 -19.14 4.75 -5.18
N ALA A 11 -18.56 5.87 -5.62
CA ALA A 11 -17.17 6.20 -5.33
C ALA A 11 -16.95 6.42 -3.82
N TYR A 12 -17.94 6.99 -3.11
CA TYR A 12 -17.89 7.16 -1.66
C TYR A 12 -17.85 5.80 -0.94
N PHE A 13 -18.77 4.89 -1.29
CA PHE A 13 -18.84 3.58 -0.65
C PHE A 13 -17.63 2.69 -0.95
N ARG A 14 -16.97 2.88 -2.09
CA ARG A 14 -15.67 2.25 -2.36
C ARG A 14 -14.64 2.59 -1.29
N TRP A 15 -14.59 3.84 -0.84
CA TRP A 15 -13.68 4.28 0.21
C TRP A 15 -14.16 3.86 1.59
N LEU A 16 -15.46 4.01 1.88
CA LEU A 16 -16.05 3.63 3.16
C LEU A 16 -15.81 2.14 3.48
N PHE A 17 -15.98 1.25 2.51
CA PHE A 17 -15.78 -0.19 2.74
C PHE A 17 -14.32 -0.59 2.91
N LYS A 18 -13.39 0.30 2.58
CA LYS A 18 -11.95 0.13 2.82
C LYS A 18 -11.48 0.80 4.10
N SER A 19 -12.36 1.50 4.83
CA SER A 19 -11.96 2.13 6.08
C SER A 19 -11.68 1.07 7.15
N PRO A 20 -10.66 1.26 8.01
CA PRO A 20 -10.36 0.32 9.09
C PRO A 20 -11.57 0.08 9.99
N ASP A 21 -12.31 1.13 10.32
CA ASP A 21 -13.49 1.03 11.18
C ASP A 21 -14.59 0.15 10.58
N TYR A 22 -14.82 0.27 9.27
CA TYR A 22 -15.80 -0.57 8.59
C TYR A 22 -15.35 -2.03 8.55
N ILE A 23 -14.07 -2.28 8.27
CA ILE A 23 -13.49 -3.62 8.24
C ILE A 23 -13.58 -4.28 9.62
N LYS A 24 -13.21 -3.55 10.69
CA LYS A 24 -13.33 -3.99 12.09
C LYS A 24 -14.78 -4.30 12.46
N ALA A 25 -15.71 -3.40 12.11
CA ALA A 25 -17.14 -3.64 12.32
C ALA A 25 -17.62 -4.89 11.59
N LEU A 26 -17.19 -5.10 10.34
CA LEU A 26 -17.55 -6.27 9.54
C LEU A 26 -16.99 -7.56 10.12
N GLN A 27 -15.75 -7.56 10.60
CA GLN A 27 -15.16 -8.70 11.30
C GLN A 27 -15.93 -9.02 12.59
N SER A 28 -16.36 -8.01 13.35
CA SER A 28 -17.12 -8.20 14.59
C SER A 28 -18.49 -8.86 14.39
N THR A 29 -19.08 -8.73 13.19
CA THR A 29 -20.35 -9.39 12.85
C THR A 29 -20.19 -10.87 12.50
N SER A 30 -18.95 -11.36 12.41
CA SER A 30 -18.68 -12.76 12.12
C SER A 30 -18.60 -13.56 13.42
N ASP A 31 -19.42 -14.60 13.53
CA ASP A 31 -19.35 -15.58 14.62
C ASP A 31 -18.09 -16.47 14.44
N LEU A 32 -16.88 -15.96 14.73
CA LEU A 32 -15.65 -16.74 14.55
C LEU A 32 -15.15 -17.35 15.86
N ILE A 33 -15.23 -18.68 15.91
CA ILE A 33 -14.33 -19.58 16.69
C ILE A 33 -13.36 -20.30 15.71
N ARG A 34 -13.43 -20.05 14.40
CA ARG A 34 -12.61 -20.73 13.39
C ARG A 34 -12.40 -19.90 12.12
N ASP A 35 -11.15 -19.59 11.80
CA ASP A 35 -10.78 -18.90 10.57
C ASP A 35 -11.21 -19.66 9.31
N GLY A 36 -11.67 -18.90 8.31
CA GLY A 36 -11.99 -19.42 6.97
C GLY A 36 -13.46 -19.45 6.55
N GLN A 37 -14.40 -18.85 7.30
CA GLN A 37 -15.75 -18.64 6.76
C GLN A 37 -15.82 -17.44 5.81
N ALA A 38 -16.48 -17.64 4.67
CA ALA A 38 -16.80 -16.58 3.72
C ALA A 38 -17.73 -15.54 4.36
N LEU A 39 -17.40 -14.26 4.17
CA LEU A 39 -18.25 -13.12 4.53
C LEU A 39 -19.64 -13.28 3.92
N ARG A 40 -20.63 -13.54 4.77
CA ARG A 40 -22.03 -13.70 4.35
C ARG A 40 -22.65 -12.33 4.12
N PHE A 41 -23.56 -12.24 3.16
CA PHE A 41 -24.35 -11.02 2.93
C PHE A 41 -25.10 -10.56 4.19
N SER A 42 -25.51 -11.50 5.05
CA SER A 42 -26.13 -11.18 6.35
C SER A 42 -25.23 -10.32 7.25
N ASN A 43 -23.93 -10.60 7.24
CA ASN A 43 -22.94 -9.90 8.06
C ASN A 43 -22.78 -8.46 7.56
N PHE A 44 -22.68 -8.30 6.24
CA PHE A 44 -22.65 -7.00 5.58
C PHE A 44 -23.91 -6.17 5.86
N ALA A 45 -25.09 -6.79 5.82
CA ALA A 45 -26.38 -6.12 6.07
C ALA A 45 -26.62 -5.78 7.56
N ALA A 46 -25.90 -6.42 8.49
CA ALA A 46 -26.03 -6.19 9.92
C ALA A 46 -25.32 -4.91 10.40
N ILE A 47 -24.38 -4.38 9.61
CA ILE A 47 -23.63 -3.18 9.97
C ILE A 47 -24.45 -1.93 9.64
N PRO A 48 -24.77 -1.08 10.61
CA PRO A 48 -25.43 0.19 10.34
C PRO A 48 -24.47 1.12 9.57
N LEU A 49 -24.93 1.64 8.43
CA LEU A 49 -24.17 2.61 7.64
C LEU A 49 -24.64 4.02 7.95
N ILE A 50 -23.68 4.94 8.12
CA ILE A 50 -23.98 6.36 8.26
C ILE A 50 -24.48 6.86 6.89
N LYS A 51 -25.65 7.50 6.89
CA LYS A 51 -26.26 8.06 5.69
C LYS A 51 -26.00 9.56 5.61
N PHE A 52 -25.07 9.94 4.75
CA PHE A 52 -24.81 11.34 4.38
C PHE A 52 -25.68 11.77 3.21
N SER A 53 -25.81 13.09 2.99
CA SER A 53 -26.41 13.62 1.76
C SER A 53 -25.60 13.20 0.53
N LYS A 54 -26.22 13.19 -0.66
CA LYS A 54 -25.51 12.77 -1.88
C LYS A 54 -24.39 13.75 -2.23
N GLU A 55 -24.61 15.03 -1.95
CA GLU A 55 -23.64 16.11 -2.12
C GLU A 55 -22.40 15.89 -1.25
N GLU A 56 -22.56 15.59 0.05
CA GLU A 56 -21.45 15.28 0.95
C GLU A 56 -20.69 14.01 0.52
N GLN A 57 -21.40 12.97 0.09
CA GLN A 57 -20.76 11.75 -0.41
C GLN A 57 -19.86 12.05 -1.61
N LEU A 58 -20.33 12.89 -2.53
CA LEU A 58 -19.56 13.31 -3.70
C LEU A 58 -18.33 14.14 -3.32
N GLU A 59 -18.48 15.08 -2.39
CA GLU A 59 -17.37 15.92 -1.91
C GLU A 59 -16.26 15.06 -1.27
N ILE A 60 -16.63 14.14 -0.38
CA ILE A 60 -15.68 13.22 0.26
C ILE A 60 -15.01 12.32 -0.79
N ALA A 61 -15.79 11.76 -1.72
CA ALA A 61 -15.25 10.88 -2.76
C ALA A 61 -14.24 11.60 -3.66
N ASN A 62 -14.53 12.85 -4.06
CA ASN A 62 -13.63 13.66 -4.88
C ASN A 62 -12.36 14.00 -4.12
N TYR A 63 -12.48 14.41 -2.85
CA TYR A 63 -11.31 14.69 -2.01
C TYR A 63 -10.37 13.49 -1.90
N LEU A 64 -10.91 12.30 -1.63
CA LEU A 64 -10.12 11.07 -1.52
C LEU A 64 -9.52 10.64 -2.86
N SER A 65 -10.27 10.80 -3.96
CA SER A 65 -9.79 10.50 -5.31
C SER A 65 -8.60 11.40 -5.68
N ASP A 66 -8.69 12.70 -5.42
CA ASP A 66 -7.63 13.66 -5.74
C ASP A 66 -6.35 13.40 -4.93
N LYS A 67 -6.49 13.04 -3.66
CA LYS A 67 -5.35 12.70 -2.79
C LYS A 67 -4.69 11.40 -3.24
N THR A 68 -5.48 10.36 -3.49
CA THR A 68 -4.95 9.05 -3.88
C THR A 68 -4.29 9.11 -5.25
N THR A 69 -4.87 9.83 -6.21
CA THR A 69 -4.31 9.99 -7.56
C THR A 69 -2.90 10.60 -7.55
N LYS A 70 -2.63 11.54 -6.63
CA LYS A 70 -1.29 12.14 -6.48
C LYS A 70 -0.28 11.14 -5.93
N ILE A 71 -0.69 10.33 -4.96
CA ILE A 71 0.14 9.27 -4.40
C ILE A 71 0.45 8.22 -5.48
N ASP A 72 -0.57 7.77 -6.22
CA ASP A 72 -0.41 6.80 -7.31
C ASP A 72 0.56 7.32 -8.39
N ALA A 73 0.50 8.61 -8.73
CA ALA A 73 1.43 9.23 -9.66
C ALA A 73 2.87 9.20 -9.15
N GLN A 74 3.09 9.48 -7.85
CA GLN A 74 4.41 9.42 -7.22
C GLN A 74 4.96 7.99 -7.18
N ILE A 75 4.12 7.02 -6.78
CA ILE A 75 4.49 5.60 -6.79
C ILE A 75 4.92 5.19 -8.19
N LYS A 76 4.15 5.57 -9.22
CA LYS A 76 4.49 5.26 -10.61
C LYS A 76 5.86 5.85 -10.99
N MET A 77 6.13 7.11 -10.65
CA MET A 77 7.41 7.75 -10.95
C MET A 77 8.59 7.01 -10.29
N LEU A 78 8.44 6.62 -9.02
CA LEU A 78 9.48 5.88 -8.29
C LEU A 78 9.72 4.50 -8.89
N LEU A 79 8.66 3.79 -9.28
CA LEU A 79 8.78 2.49 -9.96
C LEU A 79 9.48 2.61 -11.32
N ASP A 80 9.14 3.65 -12.09
CA ASP A 80 9.80 3.95 -13.38
C ASP A 80 11.30 4.25 -13.17
N GLU A 81 11.67 4.96 -12.09
CA GLU A 81 13.07 5.26 -11.73
C GLU A 81 13.84 4.00 -11.29
N ILE A 82 13.23 3.16 -10.45
CA ILE A 82 13.81 1.86 -10.05
C ILE A 82 14.09 1.00 -11.29
N GLN A 83 13.14 0.94 -12.23
CA GLN A 83 13.29 0.19 -13.46
C GLN A 83 14.47 0.71 -14.30
N LEU A 84 14.60 2.04 -14.43
CA LEU A 84 15.73 2.65 -15.14
C LEU A 84 17.09 2.32 -14.49
N LEU A 85 17.17 2.35 -13.16
CA LEU A 85 18.38 1.98 -12.43
C LEU A 85 18.74 0.50 -12.62
N ILE A 86 17.75 -0.39 -12.66
CA ILE A 86 17.97 -1.82 -12.93
C ILE A 86 18.49 -2.03 -14.35
N GLU A 87 17.91 -1.36 -15.34
CA GLU A 87 18.35 -1.41 -16.74
C GLU A 87 19.77 -0.87 -16.89
N TYR A 88 20.06 0.28 -16.27
CA TYR A 88 21.39 0.88 -16.27
C TYR A 88 22.43 -0.05 -15.64
N ARG A 89 22.15 -0.61 -14.45
CA ARG A 89 23.03 -1.58 -13.79
C ARG A 89 23.31 -2.77 -14.69
N THR A 90 22.27 -3.32 -15.32
CA THR A 90 22.39 -4.48 -16.21
C THR A 90 23.22 -4.16 -17.46
N SER A 91 23.01 -2.98 -18.04
CA SER A 91 23.79 -2.47 -19.16
C SER A 91 25.26 -2.28 -18.78
N LEU A 92 25.53 -1.64 -17.65
CA LEU A 92 26.88 -1.39 -17.15
C LEU A 92 27.64 -2.70 -16.91
N ILE A 93 27.00 -3.69 -16.26
CA ILE A 93 27.60 -5.03 -16.09
C ILE A 93 27.91 -5.66 -17.44
N SER A 94 26.99 -5.57 -18.40
CA SER A 94 27.17 -6.10 -19.75
C SER A 94 28.35 -5.42 -20.47
N GLU A 95 28.47 -4.10 -20.39
CA GLU A 95 29.57 -3.34 -20.99
C GLU A 95 30.94 -3.69 -20.39
N VAL A 96 31.00 -3.86 -19.07
CA VAL A 96 32.21 -4.29 -18.37
C VAL A 96 32.60 -5.72 -18.77
N VAL A 97 31.66 -6.67 -18.74
CA VAL A 97 31.94 -8.08 -19.05
C VAL A 97 32.26 -8.30 -20.54
N THR A 98 31.66 -7.51 -21.43
CA THR A 98 32.00 -7.52 -22.86
C THR A 98 33.28 -6.76 -23.19
N GLY A 99 33.92 -6.14 -22.20
CA GLY A 99 35.16 -5.38 -22.36
C GLY A 99 34.99 -4.08 -23.13
N LYS A 100 33.75 -3.61 -23.33
CA LYS A 100 33.46 -2.28 -23.89
C LYS A 100 33.87 -1.17 -22.92
N LEU A 101 33.82 -1.45 -21.61
CA LEU A 101 34.24 -0.55 -20.55
C LEU A 101 35.36 -1.22 -19.72
N ASP A 102 36.57 -0.65 -19.74
CA ASP A 102 37.74 -1.19 -19.04
C ASP A 102 37.92 -0.55 -17.66
N ILE A 103 37.88 -1.38 -16.61
CA ILE A 103 37.93 -0.95 -15.20
C ILE A 103 39.27 -1.25 -14.51
N ARG A 104 40.25 -1.83 -15.21
CA ARG A 104 41.47 -2.40 -14.60
C ARG A 104 42.46 -1.37 -14.02
N GLY A 105 42.28 -0.09 -14.31
CA GLY A 105 43.16 1.01 -13.85
C GLY A 105 42.42 2.09 -13.06
N ILE A 106 41.22 1.80 -12.57
CA ILE A 106 40.43 2.76 -11.79
C ILE A 106 40.83 2.63 -10.32
N GLU A 107 41.33 3.73 -9.74
CA GLU A 107 41.51 3.85 -8.29
C GLU A 107 40.14 4.13 -7.65
N ILE A 108 39.72 3.29 -6.72
CA ILE A 108 38.48 3.46 -5.97
C ILE A 108 38.86 4.20 -4.68
N GLU A 109 38.36 5.43 -4.52
CA GLU A 109 38.46 6.13 -3.24
C GLU A 109 37.57 5.41 -2.22
N ASP A 110 38.10 5.19 -1.02
CA ASP A 110 37.32 4.63 0.09
C ASP A 110 36.17 5.58 0.42
N PHE A 111 34.94 5.05 0.47
CA PHE A 111 33.79 5.82 0.91
C PHE A 111 33.98 6.23 2.38
N VAL A 112 34.06 7.53 2.64
CA VAL A 112 33.94 8.08 3.98
C VAL A 112 32.45 8.14 4.29
N GLU A 113 31.96 7.25 5.16
CA GLU A 113 30.61 7.38 5.71
C GLU A 113 30.56 8.67 6.53
N GLU A 114 29.93 9.70 5.98
CA GLU A 114 29.52 10.84 6.80
C GLU A 114 28.43 10.36 7.75
N PRO A 115 28.46 10.72 9.04
CA PRO A 115 27.43 10.34 9.99
C PRO A 115 26.09 10.89 9.51
N THR A 116 25.26 10.01 8.91
CA THR A 116 23.91 10.39 8.54
C THR A 116 23.14 10.58 9.83
N GLY A 117 22.56 11.76 10.06
CA GLY A 117 21.77 12.07 11.26
C GLY A 117 20.48 11.25 11.43
N LEU A 118 20.37 10.10 10.76
CA LEU A 118 19.31 9.11 10.86
C LEU A 118 19.42 8.26 12.14
N ASP A 119 20.60 8.20 12.78
CA ASP A 119 20.81 7.45 14.03
C ASP A 119 20.07 8.04 15.24
N ASN A 120 19.43 9.22 15.10
CA ASN A 120 18.70 9.90 16.18
C ASN A 120 17.17 9.86 16.03
N LEU A 121 16.61 8.97 15.20
CA LEU A 121 15.15 8.84 15.02
C LEU A 121 14.50 7.72 15.86
N GLU A 122 15.25 7.08 16.75
CA GLU A 122 14.74 5.93 17.53
C GLU A 122 13.91 6.29 18.78
N GLU A 123 13.66 7.56 19.11
CA GLU A 123 13.04 7.89 20.42
C GLU A 123 11.54 8.24 20.47
N ASP A 124 10.80 8.36 19.36
CA ASP A 124 9.36 8.72 19.42
C ASP A 124 8.45 7.85 18.54
N VAL A 125 8.66 6.53 18.52
CA VAL A 125 7.62 5.58 18.07
C VAL A 125 7.05 4.89 19.30
N GLU A 126 6.03 5.48 19.91
CA GLU A 126 5.11 4.74 20.78
C GLU A 126 4.54 3.60 19.91
N ALA A 127 4.94 2.37 20.23
CA ALA A 127 4.41 1.18 19.60
C ALA A 127 2.93 1.06 20.00
N ASP A 128 2.01 1.43 19.10
CA ASP A 128 0.65 0.92 19.16
C ASP A 128 0.74 -0.60 18.88
N ASP A 129 0.66 -1.38 19.95
CA ASP A 129 0.76 -2.85 20.08
C ASP A 129 -0.34 -3.65 19.31
N ASP A 130 -0.88 -3.11 18.21
CA ASP A 130 -2.07 -3.65 17.52
C ASP A 130 -1.76 -4.30 16.15
N PHE A 131 -0.50 -4.64 15.86
CA PHE A 131 -0.10 -5.29 14.61
C PHE A 131 0.52 -6.67 14.82
N GLU A 132 -0.22 -7.57 15.48
CA GLU A 132 0.07 -9.00 15.40
C GLU A 132 -0.65 -9.64 14.20
N GLU A 133 0.11 -10.45 13.47
CA GLU A 133 -0.29 -11.46 12.47
C GLU A 133 -0.72 -11.01 11.06
N ALA A 134 0.28 -10.79 10.20
CA ALA A 134 0.16 -11.11 8.78
C ALA A 134 1.54 -11.44 8.16
N GLU A 135 2.22 -12.47 8.65
CA GLU A 135 3.38 -13.03 7.93
C GLU A 135 3.45 -14.56 8.09
N GLU A 136 2.58 -15.27 7.38
CA GLU A 136 2.85 -16.68 7.05
C GLU A 136 2.00 -17.15 5.85
N VAL A 137 2.33 -16.74 4.61
CA VAL A 137 2.12 -17.58 3.41
C VAL A 137 3.06 -17.14 2.28
N LEU A 138 4.33 -17.50 2.36
CA LEU A 138 5.20 -17.66 1.18
C LEU A 138 6.15 -18.81 1.44
N ASP A 139 5.63 -20.04 1.40
CA ASP A 139 6.37 -21.25 1.05
C ASP A 139 5.38 -22.41 0.99
N GLU A 140 4.89 -22.74 -0.22
CA GLU A 140 4.53 -24.09 -0.66
C GLU A 140 4.02 -24.04 -2.11
N ASP A 141 4.95 -23.83 -3.05
CA ASP A 141 4.81 -24.38 -4.40
C ASP A 141 5.88 -25.48 -4.53
N GLN A 142 5.49 -26.71 -4.17
CA GLN A 142 6.09 -27.96 -4.66
C GLN A 142 5.02 -29.03 -4.87
#